data_AF-A0A7S1QP97-F1
#
_entry.id   AF-A0A7S1QP97-F1
#
_cell.length_a   1.000
_cell.length_b   1.000
_cell.length_c   1.000
_cell.angle_alpha   90.00
_cell.angle_beta   90.00
_cell.angle_gamma   90.00
#
_symmetry.space_group_name_H-M   'P 1'
#
loop_
_entity.id
_entity.type
_entity.pdbx_description
1 polymer ?
#
loop_
_entity_poly.entity_id
_entity_poly.type
_entity_poly.pdbx_seq_one_letter_code
_entity_poly.pdbx_strand_id
1 'polypeptide(L)'
;MPKHAGVKMGGKVKAMLMKEKSLDAKKKRTAESYHEKPNKPQQRTIDQAAAKFNATQVKKGEAVNVNMFRSFNKALVPPFHIWLDTNFLNFSMQNKIEVVEGLMDCLLAKVIPCICDCVMGELEKLGKKFRIALWLAR
;
A
#
# COMPACT_ATOMS: atom_id res chain seq x y z
N MET A 1 44.72 34.31 -84.55
CA MET A 1 44.19 35.46 -83.78
C MET A 1 42.69 35.55 -84.07
N PRO A 2 41.77 35.95 -83.17
CA PRO A 2 41.88 36.49 -81.81
C PRO A 2 41.06 35.71 -80.75
N LYS A 3 40.93 36.30 -79.55
CA LYS A 3 40.78 35.69 -78.23
C LYS A 3 39.34 35.59 -77.72
N HIS A 4 39.15 34.67 -76.76
CA HIS A 4 38.03 34.49 -75.85
C HIS A 4 37.36 35.77 -75.33
N ALA A 5 36.02 35.76 -75.29
CA ALA A 5 35.21 36.57 -74.39
C ALA A 5 34.46 35.65 -73.42
N GLY A 6 34.87 35.68 -72.15
CA GLY A 6 34.34 34.85 -71.08
C GLY A 6 32.92 35.25 -70.66
N VAL A 7 32.00 34.30 -70.73
CA VAL A 7 30.63 34.45 -70.22
C VAL A 7 30.63 34.33 -68.69
N LYS A 8 30.10 35.37 -68.04
CA LYS A 8 29.90 35.52 -66.59
C LYS A 8 29.02 34.40 -66.01
N MET A 9 29.62 33.33 -65.49
CA MET A 9 28.92 32.27 -64.73
C MET A 9 29.38 32.18 -63.25
N GLY A 10 30.09 33.18 -62.73
CA GLY A 10 30.63 33.15 -61.36
C GLY A 10 29.69 33.65 -60.24
N GLY A 11 28.67 34.45 -60.57
CA GLY A 11 27.81 35.11 -59.56
C GLY A 11 26.74 34.22 -58.96
N LYS A 12 26.01 33.47 -59.81
CA LYS A 12 24.93 32.56 -59.37
C LYS A 12 25.48 31.37 -58.58
N VAL A 13 26.64 30.84 -58.96
CA VAL A 13 27.31 29.73 -58.25
C VAL A 13 27.80 30.19 -56.87
N LYS A 14 28.38 31.38 -56.74
CA LYS A 14 28.79 31.95 -55.45
C LYS A 14 27.60 32.20 -54.52
N ALA A 15 26.48 32.70 -55.04
CA ALA A 15 25.27 32.92 -54.24
C ALA A 15 24.66 31.59 -53.75
N MET A 16 24.67 30.55 -54.58
CA MET A 16 24.21 29.21 -54.22
C MET A 16 25.13 28.58 -53.16
N LEU A 17 26.46 28.68 -53.32
CA LEU A 17 27.44 28.21 -52.33
C LEU A 17 27.32 28.95 -50.98
N MET A 18 27.09 30.26 -51.00
CA MET A 18 26.89 31.06 -49.78
C MET A 18 25.58 30.69 -49.09
N LYS A 19 24.51 30.43 -49.86
CA LYS A 19 23.21 29.98 -49.33
C LYS A 19 23.30 28.58 -48.75
N GLU A 20 24.00 27.66 -49.41
CA GLU A 20 24.26 26.30 -48.95
C GLU A 20 25.12 26.29 -47.68
N LYS A 21 26.23 27.06 -47.64
CA LYS A 21 27.03 27.27 -46.42
C LYS A 21 26.23 27.89 -45.28
N SER A 22 25.30 28.80 -45.57
CA SER A 22 24.43 29.42 -44.55
C SER A 22 23.37 28.45 -44.01
N LEU A 23 22.87 27.55 -44.86
CA LEU A 23 21.94 26.48 -44.50
C LEU A 23 22.66 25.39 -43.70
N ASP A 24 23.89 25.05 -44.04
CA ASP A 24 24.72 24.12 -43.27
C ASP A 24 25.11 24.71 -41.93
N ALA A 25 25.45 26.00 -41.86
CA ALA A 25 25.70 26.68 -40.59
C ALA A 25 24.42 26.84 -39.73
N LYS A 26 23.23 26.91 -40.34
CA LYS A 26 21.95 26.86 -39.61
C LYS A 26 21.64 25.43 -39.15
N LYS A 27 21.81 24.42 -40.01
CA LYS A 27 21.65 22.99 -39.67
C LYS A 27 22.60 22.56 -38.56
N LYS A 28 23.83 23.06 -38.57
CA LYS A 28 24.84 22.80 -37.54
C LYS A 28 24.46 23.47 -36.21
N ARG A 29 23.97 24.72 -36.24
CA ARG A 29 23.44 25.40 -35.05
C ARG A 29 22.16 24.76 -34.49
N THR A 30 21.25 24.26 -35.33
CA THR A 30 20.10 23.48 -34.85
C THR A 30 20.50 22.10 -34.37
N ALA A 31 21.48 21.42 -34.99
CA ALA A 31 21.99 20.14 -34.49
C ALA A 31 22.73 20.29 -33.14
N GLU A 32 23.44 21.41 -32.95
CA GLU A 32 24.09 21.77 -31.68
C GLU A 32 23.07 22.20 -30.60
N SER A 33 21.89 22.70 -30.97
CA SER A 33 20.81 23.01 -30.01
C SER A 33 20.05 21.78 -29.50
N TYR A 34 20.17 20.63 -30.18
CA TYR A 34 19.61 19.35 -29.73
C TYR A 34 20.61 18.47 -28.95
N HIS A 35 21.84 18.95 -28.76
CA HIS A 35 22.74 18.34 -27.79
C HIS A 35 22.54 18.99 -26.42
N GLU A 36 21.34 18.82 -25.85
CA GLU A 36 21.23 18.82 -24.39
C GLU A 36 22.14 17.70 -23.90
N LYS A 37 23.32 18.08 -23.39
CA LYS A 37 24.12 17.16 -22.61
C LYS A 37 23.18 16.61 -21.55
N PRO A 38 23.00 15.29 -21.42
CA PRO A 38 22.18 14.75 -20.35
C PRO A 38 22.74 15.38 -19.08
N ASN A 39 21.91 16.15 -18.38
CA ASN A 39 22.28 16.71 -17.11
C ASN A 39 22.81 15.52 -16.31
N LYS A 40 24.09 15.55 -15.92
CA LYS A 40 24.71 14.44 -15.16
C LYS A 40 23.66 14.04 -14.14
N PRO A 41 23.27 12.74 -14.01
CA PRO A 41 22.23 12.37 -13.07
C PRO A 41 22.62 13.06 -11.78
N GLN A 42 21.84 14.06 -11.35
CA GLN A 42 22.11 14.76 -10.10
C GLN A 42 22.14 13.61 -9.14
N GLN A 43 23.36 13.31 -8.67
CA GLN A 43 23.59 12.22 -7.76
C GLN A 43 22.72 12.65 -6.60
N ARG A 44 21.53 12.04 -6.46
CA ARG A 44 20.67 12.28 -5.30
C ARG A 44 21.66 12.07 -4.18
N THR A 45 22.03 13.14 -3.48
CA THR A 45 22.83 13.01 -2.28
C THR A 45 21.96 12.11 -1.45
N ILE A 46 22.33 10.83 -1.39
CA ILE A 46 21.63 9.87 -0.57
C ILE A 46 21.87 10.47 0.79
N ASP A 47 20.86 11.15 1.33
CA ASP A 47 20.96 11.78 2.64
C ASP A 47 21.42 10.65 3.55
N GLN A 48 22.69 10.68 3.94
CA GLN A 48 23.28 9.55 4.65
C GLN A 48 22.54 9.38 5.99
N ALA A 49 21.95 10.46 6.49
CA ALA A 49 20.97 10.46 7.57
C ALA A 49 19.70 9.65 7.21
N ALA A 50 19.09 9.85 6.04
CA ALA A 50 17.94 9.07 5.58
C ALA A 50 18.29 7.60 5.28
N ALA A 51 19.48 7.31 4.75
CA ALA A 51 19.95 5.95 4.53
C ALA A 51 20.25 5.22 5.85
N LYS A 52 20.89 5.89 6.82
CA LYS A 52 21.09 5.36 8.17
C LYS A 52 19.76 5.20 8.91
N PHE A 53 18.83 6.15 8.76
CA PHE A 53 17.49 6.08 9.31
C PHE A 53 16.72 4.87 8.76
N ASN A 54 16.70 4.68 7.44
CA ASN A 54 16.07 3.53 6.80
C ASN A 54 16.78 2.19 7.12
N ALA A 55 18.10 2.19 7.31
CA ALA A 55 18.85 1.00 7.75
C ALA A 55 18.57 0.61 9.21
N THR A 56 18.16 1.58 10.04
CA THR A 56 17.79 1.36 11.46
C THR A 56 16.31 0.97 11.61
N GLN A 57 15.49 1.18 10.57
CA GLN A 57 14.08 0.80 10.55
C GLN A 57 13.96 -0.72 10.41
N VAL A 58 13.76 -1.39 11.55
CA VAL A 58 13.35 -2.80 11.57
C VAL A 58 11.96 -2.89 10.93
N LYS A 59 11.91 -3.40 9.69
CA LYS A 59 10.63 -3.77 9.06
C LYS A 59 10.05 -4.94 9.83
N LYS A 60 9.14 -4.66 10.76
CA LYS A 60 8.35 -5.70 11.43
C LYS A 60 7.36 -6.25 10.41
N GLY A 61 7.75 -7.32 9.73
CA GLY A 61 6.81 -8.11 8.95
C GLY A 61 5.78 -8.73 9.89
N GLU A 62 4.51 -8.73 9.47
CA GLU A 62 3.48 -9.48 10.18
C GLU A 62 3.80 -10.97 10.07
N ALA A 63 4.00 -11.63 11.21
CA ALA A 63 4.23 -13.06 11.23
C ALA A 63 2.93 -13.76 10.83
N VAL A 64 2.99 -14.60 9.80
CA VAL A 64 1.86 -15.44 9.39
C VAL A 64 1.64 -16.51 10.46
N ASN A 65 0.40 -16.69 10.90
CA ASN A 65 0.05 -17.71 11.88
C ASN A 65 0.28 -19.12 11.29
N VAL A 66 1.13 -19.92 11.94
CA VAL A 66 1.49 -21.29 11.50
C VAL A 66 0.30 -22.26 11.46
N ASN A 67 -0.76 -21.98 12.21
CA ASN A 67 -1.98 -22.79 12.24
C ASN A 67 -2.95 -22.44 11.11
N MET A 68 -2.69 -21.37 10.36
CA MET A 68 -3.54 -20.93 9.26
C MET A 68 -3.10 -21.56 7.94
N PHE A 69 -3.95 -22.39 7.34
CA PHE A 69 -3.79 -22.86 5.96
C PHE A 69 -4.73 -22.05 5.05
N ARG A 70 -4.16 -21.10 4.30
CA ARG A 70 -4.95 -20.07 3.57
C ARG A 70 -5.86 -19.31 4.54
N SER A 71 -7.17 -19.56 4.49
CA SER A 71 -8.19 -18.97 5.38
C SER A 71 -8.74 -19.98 6.39
N PHE A 72 -8.23 -21.21 6.42
CA PHE A 72 -8.67 -22.27 7.34
C PHE A 72 -7.76 -22.33 8.56
N ASN A 73 -8.34 -22.16 9.75
CA ASN A 73 -7.62 -22.21 11.01
C ASN A 73 -7.65 -23.63 11.60
N LYS A 74 -6.49 -24.32 11.56
CA LYS A 74 -6.34 -25.68 12.13
C LYS A 74 -6.34 -25.72 13.66
N ALA A 75 -6.21 -24.57 14.32
CA ALA A 75 -6.20 -24.50 15.79
C ALA A 75 -7.61 -24.58 16.40
N LEU A 76 -8.67 -24.43 15.60
CA LEU A 76 -10.05 -24.52 16.07
C LEU A 76 -10.43 -26.00 16.22
N VAL A 77 -10.19 -26.53 17.41
CA VAL A 77 -10.60 -27.87 17.82
C VAL A 77 -11.38 -27.79 19.15
N PRO A 78 -12.33 -28.70 19.42
CA PRO A 78 -13.01 -28.75 20.71
C PRO A 78 -12.02 -29.01 21.87
N PRO A 79 -12.23 -28.42 23.07
CA PRO A 79 -13.30 -27.50 23.42
C PRO A 79 -13.11 -26.09 22.82
N PHE A 80 -14.16 -25.53 22.21
CA PHE A 80 -14.08 -24.21 21.61
C PHE A 80 -14.12 -23.11 22.66
N HIS A 81 -13.12 -22.23 22.65
CA HIS A 81 -13.11 -21.02 23.46
C HIS A 81 -13.77 -19.88 22.69
N ILE A 82 -14.91 -19.39 23.19
CA ILE A 82 -15.72 -18.40 22.48
C ILE A 82 -15.80 -17.12 23.31
N TRP A 83 -15.32 -16.01 22.77
CA TRP A 83 -15.43 -14.71 23.40
C TRP A 83 -16.84 -14.15 23.22
N LEU A 84 -17.45 -13.75 24.34
CA LEU A 84 -18.79 -13.19 24.35
C LEU A 84 -18.73 -11.68 24.57
N ASP A 85 -19.63 -11.00 23.88
CA ASP A 85 -19.83 -9.56 23.97
C ASP A 85 -21.12 -9.22 24.73
N THR A 86 -21.26 -7.97 25.19
CA THR A 86 -22.45 -7.51 25.93
C THR A 86 -23.72 -7.70 25.12
N ASN A 87 -23.65 -7.38 23.82
CA ASN A 87 -24.79 -7.49 22.92
C ASN A 87 -25.25 -8.94 22.73
N PHE A 88 -24.30 -9.88 22.67
CA PHE A 88 -24.62 -11.30 22.57
C PHE A 88 -25.35 -11.81 23.83
N LEU A 89 -24.87 -11.41 25.01
CA LEU A 89 -25.52 -11.73 26.30
C LEU A 89 -26.92 -11.09 26.39
N ASN A 90 -27.09 -9.87 25.87
CA ASN A 90 -28.37 -9.19 25.85
C ASN A 90 -29.39 -9.88 24.94
N PHE A 91 -28.96 -10.30 23.73
CA PHE A 91 -29.84 -10.97 22.79
C PHE A 91 -30.15 -12.42 23.19
N SER A 92 -29.18 -13.16 23.74
CA SER A 92 -29.44 -14.51 24.25
C SER A 92 -30.50 -14.48 25.36
N MET A 93 -30.44 -13.52 26.28
CA MET A 93 -31.48 -13.35 27.31
C MET A 93 -32.84 -12.97 26.75
N GLN A 94 -32.92 -12.04 25.79
CA GLN A 94 -34.19 -11.63 25.18
C GLN A 94 -34.88 -12.81 24.48
N ASN A 95 -34.10 -13.66 23.82
CA ASN A 95 -34.60 -14.85 23.14
C ASN A 95 -34.71 -16.08 24.05
N LYS A 96 -34.39 -15.95 25.35
CA LYS A 96 -34.42 -17.04 26.33
C LYS A 96 -33.55 -18.24 25.95
N ILE A 97 -32.39 -17.97 25.35
CA ILE A 97 -31.40 -18.97 24.97
C ILE A 97 -30.35 -19.02 26.09
N GLU A 98 -30.16 -20.19 26.69
CA GLU A 98 -29.05 -20.42 27.60
C GLU A 98 -27.75 -20.45 26.80
N VAL A 99 -26.77 -19.64 27.21
CA VAL A 99 -25.57 -19.37 26.40
C VAL A 99 -24.73 -20.64 26.19
N VAL A 100 -24.50 -21.43 27.24
CA VAL A 100 -23.65 -22.63 27.15
C VAL A 100 -24.32 -23.69 26.29
N GLU A 101 -25.57 -24.04 26.60
CA GLU A 101 -26.35 -25.03 25.86
C GLU A 101 -26.55 -24.61 24.40
N GLY A 102 -26.95 -23.36 24.15
CA GLY A 102 -27.15 -22.85 22.79
C GLY A 102 -25.88 -22.84 21.94
N LEU A 103 -24.71 -22.59 22.53
CA LEU A 103 -23.44 -22.69 21.82
C LEU A 103 -23.03 -24.15 21.56
N MET A 104 -23.31 -25.06 22.49
CA MET A 104 -23.04 -26.48 22.33
C MET A 104 -23.93 -27.10 21.25
N ASP A 105 -25.22 -26.75 21.21
CA ASP A 105 -26.15 -27.21 20.18
C ASP A 105 -25.82 -26.65 18.80
N CYS A 106 -25.33 -25.40 18.74
CA CYS A 106 -24.91 -24.77 17.49
C CYS A 106 -23.65 -25.43 16.88
N LEU A 107 -22.66 -25.76 17.72
CA LEU A 107 -21.37 -26.31 17.26
C LEU A 107 -21.27 -27.84 17.35
N LEU A 108 -22.26 -28.49 17.97
CA LEU A 108 -22.30 -29.94 18.25
C LEU A 108 -21.03 -30.43 18.96
N ALA A 109 -20.47 -29.60 19.84
CA ALA A 109 -19.19 -29.83 20.49
C ALA A 109 -19.13 -29.16 21.86
N LYS A 110 -18.14 -29.53 22.67
CA LYS A 110 -17.88 -28.86 23.95
C LYS A 110 -17.43 -27.42 23.72
N VAL A 111 -18.06 -26.48 24.42
CA VAL A 111 -17.75 -25.05 24.35
C VAL A 111 -17.40 -24.51 25.73
N ILE A 112 -16.50 -23.51 25.76
CA ILE A 112 -16.13 -22.74 26.94
C ILE A 112 -16.36 -21.26 26.59
N PRO A 113 -17.46 -20.64 27.05
CA PRO A 113 -17.63 -19.21 26.89
C PRO A 113 -16.59 -18.46 27.73
N CYS A 114 -16.06 -17.37 27.20
CA CYS A 114 -15.11 -16.50 27.88
C CYS A 114 -15.64 -15.06 27.83
N ILE A 115 -15.73 -14.43 29.00
CA ILE A 115 -16.16 -13.04 29.13
C ILE A 115 -14.95 -12.24 29.56
N CYS A 116 -14.66 -11.16 28.84
CA CYS A 116 -13.55 -10.27 29.15
C CYS A 116 -13.95 -9.24 30.22
N ASP A 117 -12.98 -8.74 30.99
CA ASP A 117 -13.21 -7.73 32.03
C ASP A 117 -13.85 -6.44 31.48
N CYS A 118 -13.53 -6.08 30.23
CA CYS A 118 -14.15 -4.93 29.57
C CYS A 118 -15.65 -5.13 29.34
N VAL A 119 -16.07 -6.34 28.95
CA VAL A 119 -17.48 -6.72 28.74
C VAL A 119 -18.20 -6.74 30.09
N MET A 120 -17.55 -7.26 31.13
CA MET A 120 -18.09 -7.25 32.48
C MET A 120 -18.29 -5.81 33.00
N GLY A 121 -17.29 -4.94 32.80
CA GLY A 121 -17.38 -3.52 33.17
C GLY A 121 -18.43 -2.75 32.36
N GLU A 122 -18.71 -3.14 31.12
CA GLU A 122 -19.80 -2.57 30.34
C GLU A 122 -21.18 -3.00 30.87
N LEU A 123 -21.36 -4.28 31.22
CA LEU A 123 -22.59 -4.78 31.86
C LEU A 123 -22.89 -4.08 33.20
N GLU A 124 -21.86 -3.81 34.01
CA GLU A 124 -22.02 -3.08 35.28
C GLU A 124 -22.49 -1.63 35.05
N LYS A 125 -22.01 -0.97 33.99
CA LYS A 125 -22.40 0.41 33.63
C LYS A 125 -23.84 0.51 33.10
N LEU A 126 -24.33 -0.53 32.42
CA LEU A 126 -25.70 -0.55 31.88
C LEU A 126 -26.77 -0.63 32.99
N GLY A 127 -26.34 -0.80 34.25
CA GLY A 127 -27.15 -0.55 35.44
C GLY A 127 -28.20 -1.64 35.72
N LYS A 128 -29.29 -1.25 36.40
CA LYS A 128 -30.27 -2.21 36.96
C LYS A 128 -30.96 -3.09 35.91
N LYS A 129 -31.05 -2.63 34.66
CA LYS A 129 -31.69 -3.35 33.55
C LYS A 129 -30.99 -4.66 33.21
N PHE A 130 -29.66 -4.73 33.43
CA PHE A 130 -28.82 -5.88 33.06
C PHE A 130 -28.33 -6.66 34.29
N ARG A 131 -29.00 -6.53 35.45
CA ARG A 131 -28.63 -7.27 36.66
C ARG A 131 -28.65 -8.79 36.48
N ILE A 132 -29.57 -9.30 35.66
CA ILE A 132 -29.66 -10.74 35.36
C ILE A 132 -28.48 -11.15 34.47
N ALA A 133 -28.16 -10.37 33.43
CA ALA A 133 -27.01 -10.61 32.56
C ALA A 133 -25.71 -10.63 33.36
N LEU A 134 -25.55 -9.66 34.26
CA LEU A 134 -24.40 -9.54 35.15
C LEU A 134 -24.28 -10.72 36.11
N TRP A 135 -25.40 -11.28 36.58
CA TRP A 135 -25.39 -12.46 37.45
C TRP A 135 -25.04 -13.73 36.66
N LEU A 136 -25.56 -13.89 35.44
CA LEU A 136 -25.24 -15.00 34.55
C LEU A 136 -23.80 -14.97 34.03
N ALA A 137 -23.20 -13.77 33.94
CA ALA A 137 -21.82 -13.59 33.53
C ALA A 137 -20.78 -13.88 34.63
N ARG A 138 -21.22 -14.07 35.89
CA ARG A 138 -20.36 -14.41 37.04
C ARG A 138 -20.37 -15.91 37.30
#